data_AF-A0A316RXU1-F1
#
_entry.id   AF-A0A316RXU1-F1
#
_cell.length_a   1.000
_cell.length_b   1.000
_cell.length_c   1.000
_cell.angle_alpha   90.00
_cell.angle_beta   90.00
_cell.angle_gamma   90.00
#
_symmetry.space_group_name_H-M   'P 1'
#
loop_
_entity.id
_entity.type
_entity.pdbx_description
1 polymer ?
#
loop_
_entity_poly.entity_id
_entity_poly.type
_entity_poly.pdbx_seq_one_letter_code
_entity_poly.pdbx_strand_id
1 'polypeptide(L)'
;MWLLWKKSSQVKTNNKKKDDLLQEINRLLFRIDKGKYAENLDTDHINKVGEKIRQYVTTLEYTTFTCDDNIDIVIGKIQESVKHLREALDGGLASRVNSATEDLAYYFDVLISGNFNALNSDDEKTLRQSSLQRGLSEKIRELVSIKEFASAKKAELSRDIKKLRLEKEELEDRLCEEEDDDLANDIDRQISANEEIIKTKSASFHSYSVCETRLESLYNYAKEACDAGEDQVRKVNAYLDMEKIRAVTSDPSSLDTVWQRINSEIELLEGKVRKSDENRARQNMGNSSTISSSAAKRREELRNRKRQKEENAKNMETIDHILDGKDATVTQEVK
;
A
#
# COMPACT_ATOMS: atom_id res chain seq x y z
N MET A 1 -8.75 -20.42 49.41
CA MET A 1 -10.18 -20.20 49.06
C MET A 1 -10.41 -18.87 48.33
N TRP A 2 -9.93 -17.73 48.83
CA TRP A 2 -10.04 -16.40 48.17
C TRP A 2 -9.42 -16.31 46.76
N LEU A 3 -8.21 -16.87 46.55
CA LEU A 3 -7.54 -16.88 45.24
C LEU A 3 -8.28 -17.71 44.16
N LEU A 4 -8.86 -18.85 44.56
CA LEU A 4 -9.66 -19.70 43.66
C LEU A 4 -10.98 -19.02 43.27
N TRP A 5 -11.60 -18.30 44.21
CA TRP A 5 -12.81 -17.53 43.95
C TRP A 5 -12.54 -16.32 43.04
N LYS A 6 -11.41 -15.61 43.23
CA LYS A 6 -10.97 -14.50 42.38
C LYS A 6 -10.66 -14.97 40.94
N LYS A 7 -9.96 -16.10 40.77
CA LYS A 7 -9.72 -16.70 39.44
C LYS A 7 -11.03 -17.12 38.77
N SER A 8 -11.94 -17.77 39.50
CA SER A 8 -13.27 -18.13 38.98
C SER A 8 -14.12 -16.92 38.56
N SER A 9 -14.01 -15.79 39.28
CA SER A 9 -14.72 -14.54 38.96
C SER A 9 -14.16 -13.84 37.71
N GLN A 10 -12.84 -13.87 37.50
CA GLN A 10 -12.21 -13.24 36.35
C GLN A 10 -12.48 -14.03 35.05
N VAL A 11 -12.45 -15.37 35.10
CA VAL A 11 -12.84 -16.23 33.96
C VAL A 11 -14.25 -15.86 33.50
N LYS A 12 -15.21 -15.79 34.43
CA LYS A 12 -16.60 -15.43 34.11
C LYS A 12 -16.71 -14.03 33.51
N THR A 13 -15.93 -13.07 34.03
CA THR A 13 -15.94 -11.68 33.55
C THR A 13 -15.39 -11.59 32.13
N ASN A 14 -14.25 -12.22 31.84
CA ASN A 14 -13.62 -12.19 30.52
C ASN A 14 -14.48 -12.88 29.45
N ASN A 15 -15.07 -14.04 29.78
CA ASN A 15 -15.96 -14.73 28.85
C ASN A 15 -17.28 -13.96 28.64
N LYS A 16 -17.81 -13.26 29.65
CA LYS A 16 -18.94 -12.35 29.44
C LYS A 16 -18.59 -11.21 28.47
N LYS A 17 -17.43 -10.58 28.63
CA LYS A 17 -16.97 -9.53 27.71
C LYS A 17 -16.78 -10.05 26.28
N LYS A 18 -16.31 -11.30 26.13
CA LYS A 18 -16.26 -12.00 24.84
C LYS A 18 -17.66 -12.12 24.23
N ASP A 19 -18.64 -12.56 25.00
CA ASP A 19 -20.02 -12.75 24.51
C ASP A 19 -20.67 -11.41 24.11
N ASP A 20 -20.44 -10.35 24.89
CA ASP A 20 -20.90 -8.99 24.57
C ASP A 20 -20.25 -8.49 23.25
N LEU A 21 -18.95 -8.74 23.07
CA LEU A 21 -18.22 -8.41 21.86
C LEU A 21 -18.76 -9.18 20.63
N LEU A 22 -18.97 -10.50 20.77
CA LEU A 22 -19.56 -11.34 19.73
C LEU A 22 -20.94 -10.83 19.31
N GLN A 23 -21.76 -10.39 20.26
CA GLN A 23 -23.07 -9.80 19.95
C GLN A 23 -22.93 -8.53 19.11
N GLU A 24 -21.96 -7.66 19.43
CA GLU A 24 -21.71 -6.44 18.68
C GLU A 24 -21.22 -6.70 17.25
N ILE A 25 -20.33 -7.68 17.06
CA ILE A 25 -19.82 -8.08 15.75
C ILE A 25 -20.93 -8.74 14.92
N ASN A 26 -21.74 -9.60 15.52
CA ASN A 26 -22.88 -10.21 14.85
C ASN A 26 -23.91 -9.18 14.37
N ARG A 27 -24.08 -8.06 15.09
CA ARG A 27 -24.91 -6.93 14.61
C ARG A 27 -24.30 -6.25 13.38
N LEU A 28 -22.96 -6.13 13.31
CA LEU A 28 -22.27 -5.61 12.12
C LEU A 28 -22.45 -6.57 10.93
N LEU A 29 -22.20 -7.87 11.14
CA LEU A 29 -22.38 -8.90 10.11
C LEU A 29 -23.81 -8.93 9.59
N PHE A 30 -24.81 -8.85 10.48
CA PHE A 30 -26.21 -8.76 10.07
C PHE A 30 -26.51 -7.54 9.19
N ARG A 31 -25.87 -6.39 9.45
CA ARG A 31 -26.00 -5.21 8.57
C ARG A 31 -25.41 -5.47 7.19
N ILE A 32 -24.21 -6.05 7.14
CA ILE A 32 -23.54 -6.46 5.90
C ILE A 32 -24.44 -7.41 5.10
N ASP A 33 -24.96 -8.46 5.73
CA ASP A 33 -25.83 -9.46 5.09
C ASP A 33 -27.16 -8.87 4.60
N LYS A 34 -27.61 -7.75 5.19
CA LYS A 34 -28.80 -7.02 4.76
C LYS A 34 -28.53 -5.95 3.71
N GLY A 35 -27.30 -5.85 3.20
CA GLY A 35 -26.94 -4.83 2.22
C GLY A 35 -26.96 -3.41 2.78
N LYS A 36 -26.86 -3.24 4.11
CA LYS A 36 -26.94 -1.93 4.79
C LYS A 36 -25.58 -1.24 4.82
N TYR A 37 -25.12 -0.85 3.65
CA TYR A 37 -23.90 -0.06 3.40
C TYR A 37 -24.13 0.83 2.17
N ALA A 38 -23.20 1.74 1.87
CA ALA A 38 -23.36 2.68 0.77
C ALA A 38 -23.48 1.98 -0.60
N GLU A 39 -24.41 2.46 -1.45
CA GLU A 39 -24.75 1.85 -2.74
C GLU A 39 -23.59 1.78 -3.74
N ASN A 40 -22.58 2.63 -3.57
CA ASN A 40 -21.41 2.68 -4.43
C ASN A 40 -20.32 1.66 -4.04
N LEU A 41 -20.53 0.87 -3.00
CA LEU A 41 -19.66 -0.25 -2.64
C LEU A 41 -20.07 -1.51 -3.40
N ASP A 42 -19.08 -2.23 -3.90
CA ASP A 42 -19.27 -3.50 -4.58
C ASP A 42 -19.78 -4.58 -3.61
N THR A 43 -20.90 -5.22 -3.93
CA THR A 43 -21.55 -6.18 -3.04
C THR A 43 -20.68 -7.41 -2.76
N ASP A 44 -19.99 -7.92 -3.78
CA ASP A 44 -19.15 -9.11 -3.65
C ASP A 44 -17.93 -8.83 -2.76
N HIS A 45 -17.33 -7.65 -2.92
CA HIS A 45 -16.28 -7.17 -2.04
C HIS A 45 -16.72 -7.10 -0.58
N ILE A 46 -17.89 -6.52 -0.29
CA ILE A 46 -18.40 -6.40 1.08
C ILE A 46 -18.78 -7.76 1.68
N ASN A 47 -19.29 -8.69 0.87
CA ASN A 47 -19.56 -10.06 1.31
C ASN A 47 -18.28 -10.75 1.81
N LYS A 48 -17.15 -10.55 1.13
CA LYS A 48 -15.86 -11.12 1.52
C LYS A 48 -15.27 -10.51 2.79
N VAL A 49 -15.46 -9.20 2.97
CA VAL A 49 -15.19 -8.55 4.26
C VAL A 49 -16.00 -9.23 5.37
N GLY A 50 -17.28 -9.50 5.13
CA GLY A 50 -18.15 -10.24 6.04
C GLY A 50 -17.65 -11.67 6.32
N GLU A 51 -17.23 -12.41 5.30
CA GLU A 51 -16.66 -13.76 5.43
C GLU A 51 -15.38 -13.77 6.27
N LYS A 52 -14.46 -12.83 6.03
CA LYS A 52 -13.23 -12.69 6.82
C LYS A 52 -13.53 -12.44 8.29
N ILE A 53 -14.50 -11.56 8.59
CA ILE A 53 -14.92 -11.29 9.97
C ILE A 53 -15.61 -12.52 10.59
N ARG A 54 -16.42 -13.26 9.82
CA ARG A 54 -17.05 -14.52 10.29
C ARG A 54 -16.04 -15.58 10.70
N GLN A 55 -14.90 -15.68 9.99
CA GLN A 55 -13.81 -16.59 10.40
C GLN A 55 -13.34 -16.25 11.81
N TYR A 56 -13.08 -14.97 12.10
CA TYR A 56 -12.68 -14.52 13.43
C TYR A 56 -13.74 -14.76 14.50
N VAL A 57 -15.02 -14.49 14.19
CA VAL A 57 -16.15 -14.77 15.10
C VAL A 57 -16.19 -16.25 15.46
N THR A 58 -16.11 -17.12 14.46
CA THR A 58 -16.11 -18.58 14.66
C THR A 58 -14.96 -19.01 15.56
N THR A 59 -13.74 -18.54 15.29
CA THR A 59 -12.57 -18.87 16.12
C THR A 59 -12.73 -18.38 17.57
N LEU A 60 -13.29 -17.18 17.76
CA LEU A 60 -13.48 -16.59 19.08
C LEU A 60 -14.59 -17.31 19.88
N GLU A 61 -15.65 -17.78 19.21
CA GLU A 61 -16.69 -18.61 19.84
C GLU A 61 -16.10 -19.87 20.49
N TYR A 62 -15.17 -20.55 19.81
CA TYR A 62 -14.48 -21.73 20.33
C TYR A 62 -13.33 -21.42 21.32
N THR A 63 -12.99 -20.14 21.52
CA THR A 63 -11.92 -19.73 22.45
C THR A 63 -12.49 -19.54 23.86
N THR A 64 -11.85 -20.15 24.87
CA THR A 64 -12.20 -19.95 26.29
C THR A 64 -11.05 -19.24 27.00
N PHE A 65 -11.33 -18.08 27.61
CA PHE A 65 -10.30 -17.35 28.36
C PHE A 65 -10.13 -17.95 29.76
N THR A 66 -8.91 -18.38 30.11
CA THR A 66 -8.60 -19.22 31.28
C THR A 66 -7.91 -18.51 32.46
N CYS A 67 -7.73 -17.18 32.40
CA CYS A 67 -7.04 -16.27 33.37
C CYS A 67 -5.50 -16.35 33.33
N ASP A 68 -4.72 -15.27 33.26
CA ASP A 68 -4.68 -14.02 34.07
C ASP A 68 -4.76 -12.72 33.22
N ASP A 69 -5.28 -12.82 31.99
CA ASP A 69 -5.18 -11.72 31.02
C ASP A 69 -6.19 -10.58 31.21
N ASN A 70 -5.69 -9.34 31.20
CA ASN A 70 -6.51 -8.14 31.09
C ASN A 70 -6.82 -7.86 29.61
N ILE A 71 -7.98 -8.34 29.16
CA ILE A 71 -8.42 -8.21 27.76
C ILE A 71 -9.11 -6.87 27.45
N ASP A 72 -9.25 -5.98 28.43
CA ASP A 72 -10.06 -4.76 28.29
C ASP A 72 -9.54 -3.80 27.22
N ILE A 73 -8.21 -3.69 27.12
CA ILE A 73 -7.57 -2.84 26.13
C ILE A 73 -7.89 -3.34 24.72
N VAL A 74 -7.68 -4.64 24.45
CA VAL A 74 -7.92 -5.18 23.10
C VAL A 74 -9.40 -5.18 22.76
N ILE A 75 -10.30 -5.45 23.72
CA ILE A 75 -11.75 -5.37 23.47
C ILE A 75 -12.13 -3.95 23.10
N GLY A 76 -11.67 -2.94 23.84
CA GLY A 76 -11.94 -1.53 23.51
C GLY A 76 -11.45 -1.16 22.11
N LYS A 77 -10.27 -1.65 21.71
CA LYS A 77 -9.74 -1.46 20.36
C LYS A 77 -10.56 -2.16 19.27
N ILE A 78 -11.04 -3.39 19.51
CA ILE A 78 -11.93 -4.08 18.58
C ILE A 78 -13.23 -3.31 18.41
N GLN A 79 -13.82 -2.81 19.51
CA GLN A 79 -15.06 -2.01 19.46
C GLN A 79 -14.86 -0.70 18.68
N GLU A 80 -13.73 -0.02 18.87
CA GLU A 80 -13.35 1.15 18.09
C GLU A 80 -13.19 0.82 16.60
N SER A 81 -12.50 -0.27 16.26
CA SER A 81 -12.37 -0.74 14.88
C SER A 81 -13.70 -1.16 14.25
N VAL A 82 -14.62 -1.77 15.01
CA VAL A 82 -15.98 -2.07 14.55
C VAL A 82 -16.75 -0.80 14.23
N LYS A 83 -16.60 0.26 15.05
CA LYS A 83 -17.19 1.57 14.77
C LYS A 83 -16.62 2.18 13.49
N HIS A 84 -15.30 2.16 13.31
CA HIS A 84 -14.66 2.67 12.10
C HIS A 84 -15.06 1.89 10.85
N LEU A 85 -15.21 0.57 10.95
CA LEU A 85 -15.69 -0.24 9.83
C LEU A 85 -17.15 0.11 9.47
N ARG A 86 -18.01 0.37 10.46
CA ARG A 86 -19.38 0.88 10.21
C ARG A 86 -19.33 2.22 9.48
N GLU A 87 -18.53 3.16 9.96
CA GLU A 87 -18.35 4.48 9.34
C GLU A 87 -17.80 4.36 7.91
N ALA A 88 -16.89 3.41 7.65
CA ALA A 88 -16.34 3.16 6.33
C ALA A 88 -17.37 2.55 5.36
N LEU A 89 -18.19 1.61 5.84
CA LEU A 89 -19.30 1.01 5.09
C LEU A 89 -20.36 2.05 4.72
N ASP A 90 -20.67 2.97 5.64
CA ASP A 90 -21.62 4.07 5.39
C ASP A 90 -20.98 5.15 4.48
N GLY A 91 -19.65 5.32 4.54
CA GLY A 91 -18.91 6.34 3.78
C GLY A 91 -18.58 5.99 2.33
N GLY A 92 -18.81 4.75 1.90
CA GLY A 92 -18.76 4.35 0.49
C GLY A 92 -17.38 4.29 -0.17
N LEU A 93 -16.29 4.33 0.58
CA LEU A 93 -14.94 4.21 0.03
C LEU A 93 -14.37 2.82 0.35
N ALA A 94 -14.24 1.96 -0.65
CA ALA A 94 -13.72 0.59 -0.49
C ALA A 94 -12.34 0.55 0.19
N SER A 95 -11.45 1.51 -0.12
CA SER A 95 -10.14 1.61 0.52
C SER A 95 -10.22 1.84 2.05
N ARG A 96 -11.24 2.58 2.52
CA ARG A 96 -11.48 2.77 3.96
C ARG A 96 -12.07 1.52 4.60
N VAL A 97 -12.94 0.81 3.88
CA VAL A 97 -13.48 -0.48 4.34
C VAL A 97 -12.34 -1.49 4.51
N ASN A 98 -11.44 -1.58 3.53
CA ASN A 98 -10.25 -2.43 3.59
C ASN A 98 -9.36 -2.10 4.79
N SER A 99 -8.99 -0.83 4.94
CA SER A 99 -8.15 -0.39 6.07
C SER A 99 -8.80 -0.69 7.42
N ALA A 100 -10.10 -0.41 7.57
CA ALA A 100 -10.82 -0.67 8.82
C ALA A 100 -10.95 -2.18 9.10
N THR A 101 -11.10 -3.00 8.05
CA THR A 101 -11.14 -4.46 8.15
C THR A 101 -9.78 -5.04 8.54
N GLU A 102 -8.68 -4.50 8.02
CA GLU A 102 -7.32 -4.89 8.41
C GLU A 102 -7.01 -4.51 9.86
N ASP A 103 -7.41 -3.30 10.28
CA ASP A 103 -7.28 -2.85 11.67
C ASP A 103 -8.09 -3.74 12.62
N LEU A 104 -9.30 -4.14 12.21
CA LEU A 104 -10.14 -5.06 12.96
C LEU A 104 -9.53 -6.46 13.05
N ALA A 105 -9.04 -7.00 11.93
CA ALA A 105 -8.39 -8.31 11.84
C ALA A 105 -7.15 -8.39 12.75
N TYR A 106 -6.32 -7.34 12.77
CA TYR A 106 -5.16 -7.27 13.66
C TYR A 106 -5.55 -7.45 15.12
N TYR A 107 -6.57 -6.73 15.59
CA TYR A 107 -6.95 -6.84 17.00
C TYR A 107 -7.63 -8.16 17.34
N PHE A 108 -8.32 -8.81 16.39
CA PHE A 108 -8.76 -10.19 16.57
C PHE A 108 -7.60 -11.16 16.71
N ASP A 109 -6.55 -11.04 15.88
CA ASP A 109 -5.35 -11.87 15.99
C ASP A 109 -4.69 -11.72 17.38
N VAL A 110 -4.59 -10.48 17.89
CA VAL A 110 -4.06 -10.22 19.24
C VAL A 110 -4.93 -10.85 20.33
N LEU A 111 -6.27 -10.72 20.21
CA LEU A 111 -7.21 -11.31 21.17
C LEU A 111 -7.16 -12.84 21.18
N ILE A 112 -7.10 -13.47 20.01
CA ILE A 112 -7.09 -14.94 19.86
C ILE A 112 -5.74 -15.53 20.31
N SER A 113 -4.63 -14.87 19.97
CA SER A 113 -3.29 -15.34 20.35
C SER A 113 -2.95 -15.14 21.83
N GLY A 114 -3.71 -14.30 22.54
CA GLY A 114 -3.44 -13.95 23.93
C GLY A 114 -2.22 -13.03 24.11
N ASN A 115 -1.70 -12.43 23.04
CA ASN A 115 -0.49 -11.61 23.09
C ASN A 115 -0.80 -10.15 23.51
N PHE A 116 -1.41 -9.96 24.68
CA PHE A 116 -1.90 -8.65 25.12
C PHE A 116 -0.79 -7.63 25.45
N ASN A 117 0.43 -8.12 25.72
CA ASN A 117 1.60 -7.27 25.96
C ASN A 117 1.99 -6.42 24.74
N ALA A 118 1.55 -6.84 23.54
CA ALA A 118 1.68 -6.10 22.29
C ALA A 118 1.03 -4.70 22.29
N LEU A 119 0.10 -4.43 23.21
CA LEU A 119 -0.76 -3.24 23.20
C LEU A 119 -0.27 -2.09 24.10
N ASN A 120 0.83 -2.29 24.85
CA ASN A 120 1.26 -1.38 25.92
C ASN A 120 2.56 -0.58 25.61
N SER A 121 3.05 -0.56 24.37
CA SER A 121 4.32 0.10 23.99
C SER A 121 4.37 0.46 22.49
N ASP A 122 5.47 1.08 22.05
CA ASP A 122 5.89 1.23 20.64
C ASP A 122 5.82 -0.09 19.83
N ASP A 123 5.64 -1.24 20.50
CA ASP A 123 5.42 -2.55 19.88
C ASP A 123 4.04 -2.67 19.21
N GLU A 124 3.00 -1.92 19.63
CA GLU A 124 1.69 -1.96 18.97
C GLU A 124 1.81 -1.49 17.51
N LYS A 125 2.54 -0.41 17.29
CA LYS A 125 2.80 0.14 15.96
C LYS A 125 3.64 -0.83 15.12
N THR A 126 4.66 -1.43 15.72
CA THR A 126 5.53 -2.42 15.05
C THR A 126 4.78 -3.70 14.67
N LEU A 127 3.87 -4.17 15.52
CA LEU A 127 3.06 -5.36 15.26
C LEU A 127 1.91 -5.09 14.27
N ARG A 128 1.29 -3.89 14.33
CA ARG A 128 0.36 -3.42 13.29
C ARG A 128 1.06 -3.33 11.94
N GLN A 129 2.25 -2.74 11.90
CA GLN A 129 3.08 -2.67 10.70
C GLN A 129 3.44 -4.07 10.18
N SER A 130 3.82 -5.00 11.07
CA SER A 130 4.11 -6.39 10.72
C SER A 130 2.88 -7.12 10.13
N SER A 131 1.68 -6.90 10.70
CA SER A 131 0.44 -7.48 10.17
C SER A 131 0.07 -6.89 8.80
N LEU A 132 0.18 -5.57 8.63
CA LEU A 132 -0.03 -4.90 7.34
C LEU A 132 0.96 -5.39 6.28
N GLN A 133 2.24 -5.54 6.66
CA GLN A 133 3.29 -6.11 5.79
C GLN A 133 3.00 -7.57 5.45
N ARG A 134 2.48 -8.37 6.38
CA ARG A 134 2.06 -9.75 6.11
C ARG A 134 0.90 -9.79 5.11
N GLY A 135 -0.12 -8.94 5.28
CA GLY A 135 -1.23 -8.82 4.34
C GLY A 135 -0.77 -8.41 2.93
N LEU A 136 0.15 -7.44 2.84
CA LEU A 136 0.73 -7.04 1.56
C LEU A 136 1.59 -8.15 0.96
N SER A 137 2.36 -8.87 1.78
CA SER A 137 3.17 -10.01 1.35
C SER A 137 2.32 -11.16 0.79
N GLU A 138 1.15 -11.42 1.38
CA GLU A 138 0.17 -12.38 0.85
C GLU A 138 -0.35 -11.95 -0.52
N LYS A 139 -0.73 -10.67 -0.67
CA LYS A 139 -1.14 -10.12 -1.98
C LYS A 139 -0.01 -10.16 -3.01
N ILE A 140 1.23 -9.90 -2.61
CA ILE A 140 2.40 -10.01 -3.49
C ILE A 140 2.60 -11.46 -3.97
N ARG A 141 2.47 -12.45 -3.08
CA ARG A 141 2.55 -13.87 -3.49
C ARG A 141 1.45 -14.22 -4.48
N GLU A 142 0.24 -13.71 -4.24
CA GLU A 142 -0.87 -13.91 -5.15
C GLU A 142 -0.63 -13.23 -6.52
N LEU A 143 -0.11 -12.00 -6.53
CA LEU A 143 0.31 -11.31 -7.75
C LEU A 143 1.33 -12.12 -8.56
N VAL A 144 2.30 -12.76 -7.90
CA VAL A 144 3.27 -13.65 -8.56
C VAL A 144 2.55 -14.81 -9.25
N SER A 145 1.61 -15.47 -8.57
CA SER A 145 0.82 -16.55 -9.18
C SER A 145 -0.01 -16.08 -10.39
N ILE A 146 -0.61 -14.89 -10.31
CA ILE A 146 -1.37 -14.31 -11.43
C ILE A 146 -0.45 -13.96 -12.61
N LYS A 147 0.75 -13.43 -12.34
CA LYS A 147 1.78 -13.15 -13.36
C LYS A 147 2.18 -14.42 -14.08
N GLU A 148 2.48 -15.49 -13.34
CA GLU A 148 2.84 -16.79 -13.90
C GLU A 148 1.73 -17.34 -14.81
N PHE A 149 0.46 -17.22 -14.40
CA PHE A 149 -0.68 -17.58 -15.24
C PHE A 149 -0.73 -16.78 -16.55
N ALA A 150 -0.59 -15.45 -16.47
CA ALA A 150 -0.61 -14.57 -17.64
C ALA A 150 0.54 -14.90 -18.62
N SER A 151 1.75 -15.10 -18.09
CA SER A 151 2.93 -15.48 -18.89
C SER A 151 2.75 -16.85 -19.54
N ALA A 152 2.17 -17.83 -18.83
CA ALA A 152 1.88 -19.14 -19.38
C ALA A 152 0.87 -19.08 -20.54
N LYS A 153 -0.22 -18.30 -20.37
CA LYS A 153 -1.23 -18.09 -21.41
C LYS A 153 -0.67 -17.37 -22.64
N LYS A 154 0.17 -16.36 -22.44
CA LYS A 154 0.91 -15.68 -23.53
C LYS A 154 1.81 -16.65 -24.28
N ALA A 155 2.54 -17.51 -23.58
CA ALA A 155 3.43 -18.50 -24.19
C ALA A 155 2.66 -19.59 -24.97
N GLU A 156 1.50 -20.02 -24.46
CA GLU A 156 0.55 -20.91 -25.15
C GLU A 156 0.07 -20.27 -26.46
N LEU A 157 -0.46 -19.04 -26.40
CA LEU A 157 -0.92 -18.31 -27.59
C LEU A 157 0.20 -18.11 -28.62
N SER A 158 1.43 -17.82 -28.17
CA SER A 158 2.58 -17.69 -29.08
C SER A 158 2.89 -19.00 -29.81
N ARG A 159 2.82 -20.15 -29.12
CA ARG A 159 3.01 -21.48 -29.74
C ARG A 159 1.90 -21.80 -30.74
N ASP A 160 0.65 -21.55 -30.36
CA ASP A 160 -0.51 -21.79 -31.24
C ASP A 160 -0.47 -20.93 -32.51
N ILE A 161 -0.15 -19.64 -32.37
CA ILE A 161 -0.02 -18.73 -33.53
C ILE A 161 1.08 -19.22 -34.46
N LYS A 162 2.22 -19.69 -33.93
CA LYS A 162 3.31 -20.24 -34.76
C LYS A 162 2.87 -21.51 -35.50
N LYS A 163 2.16 -22.42 -34.83
CA LYS A 163 1.65 -23.66 -35.44
C LYS A 163 0.66 -23.37 -36.57
N LEU A 164 -0.30 -22.48 -36.31
CA LEU A 164 -1.29 -22.07 -37.33
C LEU A 164 -0.65 -21.36 -38.52
N ARG A 165 0.41 -20.57 -38.30
CA ARG A 165 1.16 -19.95 -39.40
C ARG A 165 1.87 -20.97 -40.27
N LEU A 166 2.47 -22.00 -39.67
CA LEU A 166 3.09 -23.09 -40.41
C LEU A 166 2.04 -23.90 -41.19
N GLU A 167 0.92 -24.27 -40.55
CA GLU A 167 -0.18 -24.96 -41.23
C GLU A 167 -0.77 -24.13 -42.38
N LYS A 168 -0.84 -22.81 -42.21
CA LYS A 168 -1.25 -21.90 -43.29
C LYS A 168 -0.26 -21.92 -44.45
N GLU A 169 1.04 -21.84 -44.18
CA GLU A 169 2.10 -21.90 -45.19
C GLU A 169 2.05 -23.23 -45.96
N GLU A 170 1.88 -24.36 -45.27
CA GLU A 170 1.70 -25.68 -45.91
C GLU A 170 0.45 -25.76 -46.79
N LEU A 171 -0.65 -25.09 -46.40
CA LEU A 171 -1.86 -25.00 -47.21
C LEU A 171 -1.67 -24.08 -48.43
N GLU A 172 -0.96 -22.97 -48.27
CA GLU A 172 -0.61 -22.06 -49.37
C GLU A 172 0.28 -22.75 -50.42
N ASP A 173 1.27 -23.54 -49.98
CA ASP A 173 2.11 -24.37 -50.86
C ASP A 173 1.26 -25.42 -51.60
N ARG A 174 0.39 -26.14 -50.88
CA ARG A 174 -0.53 -27.13 -51.50
C ARG A 174 -1.48 -26.50 -52.52
N LEU A 175 -2.00 -25.30 -52.24
CA LEU A 175 -2.86 -24.57 -53.16
C LEU A 175 -2.15 -24.25 -54.49
N CYS A 176 -0.84 -23.99 -54.44
CA CYS A 176 -0.05 -23.71 -55.64
C CYS A 176 0.16 -24.94 -56.53
N GLU A 177 0.09 -26.14 -55.97
CA GLU A 177 0.29 -27.41 -56.67
C GLU A 177 -1.03 -28.09 -57.08
N GLU A 178 -2.17 -27.63 -56.56
CA GLU A 178 -3.48 -28.26 -56.81
C GLU A 178 -4.08 -27.85 -58.16
N GLU A 179 -4.50 -28.83 -58.95
CA GLU A 179 -5.08 -28.63 -60.28
C GLU A 179 -6.61 -28.79 -60.29
N ASP A 180 -7.18 -29.42 -59.26
CA ASP A 180 -8.63 -29.57 -59.12
C ASP A 180 -9.26 -28.32 -58.48
N ASP A 181 -10.11 -27.63 -59.24
CA ASP A 181 -10.76 -26.38 -58.81
C ASP A 181 -11.60 -26.53 -57.54
N ASP A 182 -12.24 -27.69 -57.31
CA ASP A 182 -13.07 -27.91 -56.13
C ASP A 182 -12.18 -28.09 -54.88
N LEU A 183 -11.07 -28.82 -55.00
CA LEU A 183 -10.08 -28.97 -53.93
C LEU A 183 -9.34 -27.66 -53.64
N ALA A 184 -8.95 -26.90 -54.67
CA ALA A 184 -8.32 -25.59 -54.53
C ALA A 184 -9.24 -24.62 -53.75
N ASN A 185 -10.53 -24.60 -54.05
CA ASN A 185 -11.52 -23.79 -53.33
C ASN A 185 -11.69 -24.23 -51.86
N ASP A 186 -11.57 -25.52 -51.53
CA ASP A 186 -11.61 -25.97 -50.14
C ASP A 186 -10.35 -25.56 -49.37
N ILE A 187 -9.18 -25.67 -49.99
CA ILE A 187 -7.91 -25.23 -49.40
C ILE A 187 -7.93 -23.72 -49.14
N ASP A 188 -8.43 -22.91 -50.07
CA ASP A 188 -8.56 -21.45 -49.89
C ASP A 188 -9.48 -21.08 -48.70
N ARG A 189 -10.58 -21.82 -48.51
CA ARG A 189 -11.44 -21.66 -47.33
C ARG A 189 -10.72 -22.01 -46.03
N GLN A 190 -9.90 -23.06 -46.03
CA GLN A 190 -9.10 -23.44 -44.86
C GLN A 190 -8.04 -22.38 -44.54
N ILE A 191 -7.37 -21.82 -45.56
CA ILE A 191 -6.43 -20.70 -45.40
C ILE A 191 -7.14 -19.51 -44.77
N SER A 192 -8.29 -19.10 -45.32
CA SER A 192 -9.09 -17.98 -44.80
C SER A 192 -9.52 -18.20 -43.34
N ALA A 193 -9.95 -19.41 -42.99
CA ALA A 193 -10.30 -19.77 -41.62
C ALA A 193 -9.08 -19.69 -40.68
N ASN A 194 -7.91 -20.17 -41.12
CA ASN A 194 -6.67 -20.06 -40.36
C ASN A 194 -6.26 -18.60 -40.14
N GLU A 195 -6.41 -17.73 -41.13
CA GLU A 195 -6.13 -16.29 -40.99
C GLU A 195 -7.01 -15.64 -39.91
N GLU A 196 -8.31 -15.97 -39.88
CA GLU A 196 -9.23 -15.43 -38.89
C GLU A 196 -8.88 -15.90 -37.46
N ILE A 197 -8.51 -17.17 -37.30
CA ILE A 197 -8.07 -17.72 -36.02
C ILE A 197 -6.75 -17.07 -35.58
N ILE A 198 -5.78 -16.92 -36.49
CA ILE A 198 -4.49 -16.26 -36.21
C ILE A 198 -4.73 -14.82 -35.76
N LYS A 199 -5.61 -14.07 -36.44
CA LYS A 199 -5.95 -12.69 -36.10
C LYS A 199 -6.54 -12.61 -34.69
N THR A 200 -7.51 -13.47 -34.37
CA THR A 200 -8.17 -13.52 -33.06
C THR A 200 -7.17 -13.86 -31.95
N LYS A 201 -6.37 -14.94 -32.12
CA LYS A 201 -5.35 -15.32 -31.15
C LYS A 201 -4.26 -14.27 -30.98
N SER A 202 -3.89 -13.54 -32.05
CA SER A 202 -2.91 -12.46 -32.00
C SER A 202 -3.40 -11.27 -31.17
N ALA A 203 -4.69 -10.92 -31.27
CA ALA A 203 -5.30 -9.89 -30.42
C ALA A 203 -5.28 -10.30 -28.94
N SER A 204 -5.62 -11.56 -28.64
CA SER A 204 -5.51 -12.09 -27.27
C SER A 204 -4.06 -12.08 -26.78
N PHE A 205 -3.10 -12.49 -27.61
CA PHE A 205 -1.67 -12.46 -27.28
C PHE A 205 -1.20 -11.05 -26.90
N HIS A 206 -1.62 -10.05 -27.68
CA HIS A 206 -1.31 -8.65 -27.40
C HIS A 206 -1.90 -8.22 -26.04
N SER A 207 -3.16 -8.57 -25.79
CA SER A 207 -3.86 -8.26 -24.53
C SER A 207 -3.15 -8.87 -23.31
N TYR A 208 -2.74 -10.13 -23.39
CA TYR A 208 -1.94 -10.78 -22.34
C TYR A 208 -0.54 -10.15 -22.18
N SER A 209 0.09 -9.69 -23.26
CA SER A 209 1.39 -8.99 -23.18
C SER A 209 1.28 -7.64 -22.47
N VAL A 210 0.19 -6.89 -22.70
CA VAL A 210 -0.08 -5.64 -21.96
C VAL A 210 -0.39 -5.95 -20.50
N CYS A 211 -1.19 -7.00 -20.24
CA CYS A 211 -1.50 -7.47 -18.89
C CYS A 211 -0.22 -7.78 -18.09
N GLU A 212 0.68 -8.58 -18.65
CA GLU A 212 1.95 -8.97 -18.04
C GLU A 212 2.80 -7.76 -17.65
N THR A 213 2.94 -6.77 -18.54
CA THR A 213 3.69 -5.54 -18.28
C THR A 213 3.10 -4.76 -17.10
N ARG A 214 1.77 -4.70 -17.01
CA ARG A 214 1.08 -3.98 -15.93
C ARG A 214 1.14 -4.72 -14.59
N LEU A 215 1.00 -6.05 -14.62
CA LEU A 215 1.19 -6.88 -13.43
C LEU A 215 2.63 -6.76 -12.90
N GLU A 216 3.62 -6.63 -13.77
CA GLU A 216 5.00 -6.34 -13.38
C GLU A 216 5.12 -4.98 -12.66
N SER A 217 4.50 -3.93 -13.20
CA SER A 217 4.47 -2.61 -12.55
C SER A 217 3.81 -2.66 -11.17
N LEU A 218 2.65 -3.33 -11.04
CA LEU A 218 1.96 -3.48 -9.76
C LEU A 218 2.79 -4.27 -8.75
N TYR A 219 3.45 -5.34 -9.19
CA TYR A 219 4.33 -6.14 -8.36
C TYR A 219 5.51 -5.30 -7.83
N ASN A 220 6.16 -4.52 -8.71
CA ASN A 220 7.27 -3.65 -8.30
C ASN A 220 6.81 -2.57 -7.32
N TYR A 221 5.67 -1.93 -7.58
CA TYR A 221 5.09 -0.94 -6.68
C TYR A 221 4.73 -1.53 -5.30
N ALA A 222 4.13 -2.71 -5.27
CA ALA A 222 3.81 -3.40 -4.03
C ALA A 222 5.07 -3.78 -3.24
N LYS A 223 6.13 -4.21 -3.94
CA LYS A 223 7.42 -4.51 -3.31
C LYS A 223 8.09 -3.25 -2.75
N GLU A 224 8.12 -2.16 -3.51
CA GLU A 224 8.65 -0.86 -3.05
C GLU A 224 7.89 -0.33 -1.83
N ALA A 225 6.57 -0.54 -1.77
CA ALA A 225 5.76 -0.14 -0.63
C ALA A 225 6.12 -0.90 0.66
N CYS A 226 6.51 -2.19 0.56
CA CYS A 226 7.04 -2.93 1.72
C CYS A 226 8.29 -2.27 2.31
N ASP A 227 9.16 -1.73 1.44
CA ASP A 227 10.41 -1.08 1.85
C ASP A 227 10.20 0.37 2.33
N ALA A 228 9.13 1.05 1.88
CA ALA A 228 8.84 2.45 2.16
C ALA A 228 8.11 2.71 3.51
N GLY A 229 7.64 1.67 4.20
CA GLY A 229 7.06 1.75 5.54
C GLY A 229 5.53 1.75 5.61
N GLU A 230 5.00 1.78 6.84
CA GLU A 230 3.59 1.51 7.19
C GLU A 230 2.56 2.29 6.35
N ASP A 231 2.76 3.60 6.15
CA ASP A 231 1.84 4.46 5.40
C ASP A 231 1.68 4.00 3.94
N GLN A 232 2.77 3.53 3.31
CA GLN A 232 2.71 3.05 1.92
C GLN A 232 2.13 1.65 1.86
N VAL A 233 2.51 0.76 2.78
CA VAL A 233 1.92 -0.59 2.90
C VAL A 233 0.41 -0.51 3.02
N ARG A 234 -0.11 0.36 3.91
CA ARG A 234 -1.55 0.55 4.11
C ARG A 234 -2.25 1.06 2.86
N LYS A 235 -1.64 2.00 2.12
CA LYS A 235 -2.19 2.49 0.85
C LYS A 235 -2.26 1.36 -0.18
N VAL A 236 -1.15 0.66 -0.42
CA VAL A 236 -1.13 -0.42 -1.42
C VAL A 236 -2.12 -1.51 -1.05
N ASN A 237 -2.18 -1.93 0.21
CA ASN A 237 -3.18 -2.89 0.68
C ASN A 237 -4.61 -2.43 0.38
N ALA A 238 -4.92 -1.15 0.59
CA ALA A 238 -6.26 -0.64 0.38
C ALA A 238 -6.70 -0.60 -1.09
N TYR A 239 -5.76 -0.43 -2.02
CA TYR A 239 -6.03 -0.27 -3.47
C TYR A 239 -5.71 -1.49 -4.32
N LEU A 240 -4.88 -2.40 -3.82
CA LEU A 240 -4.54 -3.63 -4.52
C LEU A 240 -5.70 -4.63 -4.38
N ASP A 241 -6.64 -4.49 -5.31
CA ASP A 241 -7.82 -5.33 -5.48
C ASP A 241 -7.47 -6.56 -6.31
N MET A 242 -7.02 -7.60 -5.62
CA MET A 242 -6.57 -8.86 -6.23
C MET A 242 -7.66 -9.56 -7.06
N GLU A 243 -8.92 -9.28 -6.80
CA GLU A 243 -10.04 -9.94 -7.48
C GLU A 243 -10.30 -9.35 -8.84
N LYS A 244 -10.33 -8.01 -8.92
CA LYS A 244 -10.35 -7.32 -10.20
C LYS A 244 -9.13 -7.69 -11.03
N ILE A 245 -7.96 -7.78 -10.40
CA ILE A 245 -6.74 -8.21 -11.08
C ILE A 245 -6.89 -9.63 -11.63
N ARG A 246 -7.38 -10.60 -10.85
CA ARG A 246 -7.68 -11.96 -11.33
C ARG A 246 -8.71 -11.98 -12.46
N ALA A 247 -9.81 -11.25 -12.31
CA ALA A 247 -10.88 -11.22 -13.30
C ALA A 247 -10.38 -10.69 -14.65
N VAL A 248 -9.65 -9.57 -14.63
CA VAL A 248 -9.10 -8.96 -15.84
C VAL A 248 -7.98 -9.81 -16.45
N THR A 249 -7.19 -10.51 -15.63
CA THR A 249 -6.15 -11.41 -16.14
C THR A 249 -6.74 -12.68 -16.75
N SER A 250 -7.91 -13.13 -16.27
CA SER A 250 -8.59 -14.32 -16.79
C SER A 250 -9.16 -14.09 -18.19
N ASP A 251 -9.68 -12.90 -18.46
CA ASP A 251 -10.07 -12.47 -19.81
C ASP A 251 -9.59 -11.05 -20.13
N PRO A 252 -8.37 -10.97 -20.69
CA PRO A 252 -7.76 -9.70 -21.05
C PRO A 252 -8.47 -8.92 -22.15
N SER A 253 -9.44 -9.49 -22.85
CA SER A 253 -10.08 -8.82 -24.00
C SER A 253 -10.84 -7.52 -23.63
N SER A 254 -11.19 -7.36 -22.35
CA SER A 254 -11.84 -6.16 -21.78
C SER A 254 -10.85 -5.14 -21.17
N LEU A 255 -9.53 -5.35 -21.34
CA LEU A 255 -8.46 -4.64 -20.64
C LEU A 255 -8.58 -3.11 -20.74
N ASP A 256 -8.95 -2.58 -21.89
CA ASP A 256 -8.91 -1.14 -22.13
C ASP A 256 -9.83 -0.36 -21.19
N THR A 257 -11.04 -0.85 -20.93
CA THR A 257 -11.99 -0.16 -20.03
C THR A 257 -11.67 -0.33 -18.55
N VAL A 258 -11.22 -1.51 -18.13
CA VAL A 258 -10.98 -1.79 -16.70
C VAL A 258 -9.64 -1.23 -16.24
N TRP A 259 -8.61 -1.28 -17.08
CA TRP A 259 -7.33 -0.68 -16.74
C TRP A 259 -7.26 0.81 -16.97
N GLN A 260 -8.07 1.42 -17.84
CA GLN A 260 -8.22 2.88 -17.79
C GLN A 260 -8.74 3.32 -16.41
N ARG A 261 -9.65 2.56 -15.79
CA ARG A 261 -10.08 2.81 -14.40
C ARG A 261 -8.97 2.56 -13.39
N ILE A 262 -8.24 1.45 -13.47
CA ILE A 262 -7.12 1.16 -12.54
C ILE A 262 -5.99 2.18 -12.70
N ASN A 263 -5.61 2.58 -13.92
CA ASN A 263 -4.64 3.65 -14.17
C ASN A 263 -5.16 5.00 -13.70
N SER A 264 -6.44 5.32 -13.91
CA SER A 264 -7.04 6.54 -13.36
C SER A 264 -7.01 6.53 -11.84
N GLU A 265 -7.25 5.39 -11.21
CA GLU A 265 -7.19 5.23 -9.76
C GLU A 265 -5.74 5.34 -9.25
N ILE A 266 -4.76 4.72 -9.92
CA ILE A 266 -3.34 4.85 -9.61
C ILE A 266 -2.84 6.27 -9.84
N GLU A 267 -3.17 6.94 -10.95
CA GLU A 267 -2.83 8.35 -11.21
C GLU A 267 -3.54 9.29 -10.22
N LEU A 268 -4.79 9.00 -9.84
CA LEU A 268 -5.47 9.72 -8.76
C LEU A 268 -4.78 9.49 -7.42
N LEU A 269 -4.18 8.33 -7.20
CA LEU A 269 -3.41 8.02 -6.00
C LEU A 269 -2.06 8.69 -6.00
N GLU A 270 -1.30 8.62 -7.08
CA GLU A 270 -0.05 9.35 -7.28
C GLU A 270 -0.29 10.86 -7.19
N GLY A 271 -1.37 11.38 -7.78
CA GLY A 271 -1.76 12.79 -7.71
C GLY A 271 -2.19 13.21 -6.31
N LYS A 272 -2.91 12.37 -5.56
CA LYS A 272 -3.26 12.63 -4.16
C LYS A 272 -2.06 12.49 -3.22
N VAL A 273 -1.15 11.56 -3.48
CA VAL A 273 0.11 11.39 -2.74
C VAL A 273 1.01 12.60 -2.98
N ARG A 274 1.18 13.02 -4.24
CA ARG A 274 1.96 14.21 -4.61
C ARG A 274 1.35 15.49 -4.02
N LYS A 275 0.02 15.65 -4.06
CA LYS A 275 -0.66 16.78 -3.39
C LYS A 275 -0.58 16.70 -1.86
N SER A 276 -0.63 15.50 -1.28
CA SER A 276 -0.47 15.30 0.16
C SER A 276 0.95 15.59 0.61
N ASP A 277 1.97 15.20 -0.17
CA ASP A 277 3.38 15.46 0.08
C ASP A 277 3.73 16.93 -0.20
N GLU A 278 3.14 17.56 -1.20
CA GLU A 278 3.21 19.01 -1.42
C GLU A 278 2.53 19.78 -0.29
N ASN A 279 1.39 19.30 0.23
CA ASN A 279 0.72 19.90 1.37
C ASN A 279 1.47 19.66 2.69
N ARG A 280 2.11 18.49 2.87
CA ARG A 280 3.01 18.20 4.00
C ARG A 280 4.27 19.05 3.91
N ALA A 281 4.84 19.24 2.72
CA ALA A 281 5.95 20.14 2.47
C ALA A 281 5.56 21.60 2.73
N ARG A 282 4.35 22.03 2.32
CA ARG A 282 3.80 23.36 2.63
C ARG A 282 3.49 23.56 4.11
N GLN A 283 2.99 22.53 4.81
CA GLN A 283 2.78 22.57 6.26
C GLN A 283 4.10 22.55 7.05
N ASN A 284 5.10 21.81 6.58
CA ASN A 284 6.46 21.84 7.14
C ASN A 284 7.20 23.14 6.81
N MET A 285 6.89 23.80 5.68
CA MET A 285 7.33 25.18 5.43
C MET A 285 6.54 26.22 6.23
N GLY A 286 5.31 25.92 6.63
CA GLY A 286 4.50 26.74 7.55
C GLY A 286 5.04 26.80 8.98
N ASN A 287 5.94 25.88 9.35
CA ASN A 287 6.66 25.86 10.63
C ASN A 287 8.19 25.98 10.47
N SER A 288 8.68 26.47 9.32
CA SER A 288 10.05 26.97 9.26
C SER A 288 10.09 28.34 9.90
N SER A 289 10.59 28.38 11.13
CA SER A 289 10.76 29.56 11.95
C SER A 289 11.49 30.66 11.19
N THR A 290 10.72 31.60 10.64
CA THR A 290 11.23 32.92 10.28
C THR A 290 11.78 33.50 11.57
N ILE A 291 13.10 33.69 11.63
CA ILE A 291 13.76 34.37 12.75
C ILE A 291 13.02 35.69 12.94
N SER A 292 12.38 35.90 14.10
CA SER A 292 11.74 37.17 14.45
C SER A 292 12.65 38.33 14.06
N SER A 293 12.10 39.41 13.51
CA SER A 293 12.88 40.60 13.10
C SER A 293 13.80 41.11 14.23
N SER A 294 13.39 40.94 15.49
CA SER A 294 14.18 41.21 16.69
C SER A 294 15.43 40.31 16.83
N ALA A 295 15.32 39.03 16.50
CA ALA A 295 16.40 38.06 16.55
C ALA A 295 17.35 38.19 15.34
N ALA A 296 16.84 38.57 14.16
CA ALA A 296 17.68 38.90 13.01
C ALA A 296 18.52 40.16 13.27
N LYS A 297 17.89 41.20 13.84
CA LYS A 297 18.58 42.44 14.24
C LYS A 297 19.65 42.20 15.31
N ARG A 298 19.34 41.38 16.32
CA ARG A 298 20.29 41.00 17.38
C ARG A 298 21.46 40.15 16.85
N ARG A 299 21.23 39.30 15.84
CA ARG A 299 22.28 38.51 15.18
C ARG A 299 23.22 39.39 14.34
N GLU A 300 22.69 40.42 13.68
CA GLU A 300 23.48 41.40 12.94
C GLU A 300 24.29 42.32 13.87
N GLU A 301 23.69 42.77 14.98
CA GLU A 301 24.42 43.51 16.02
C GLU A 301 25.58 42.70 16.63
N LEU A 302 25.40 41.40 16.84
CA LEU A 302 26.46 40.50 17.33
C LEU A 302 27.57 40.30 16.28
N ARG A 303 27.22 40.20 15.00
CA ARG A 303 28.21 40.14 13.90
C ARG A 303 28.99 41.43 13.79
N ASN A 304 28.33 42.58 13.87
CA ASN A 304 28.98 43.88 13.83
C ASN A 304 29.86 44.11 15.06
N ARG A 305 29.45 43.66 16.26
CA ARG A 305 30.32 43.65 17.45
C ARG A 305 31.54 42.74 17.31
N LYS A 306 31.40 41.57 16.66
CA LYS A 306 32.55 40.71 16.36
C LYS A 306 33.50 41.37 15.36
N ARG A 307 32.98 41.93 14.27
CA ARG A 307 33.76 42.66 13.28
C ARG A 307 34.49 43.86 13.89
N GLN A 308 33.82 44.67 14.71
CA GLN A 308 34.45 45.78 15.43
C GLN A 308 35.52 45.31 16.42
N LYS A 309 35.33 44.16 17.09
CA LYS A 309 36.37 43.59 17.96
C LYS A 309 37.59 43.11 17.16
N GLU A 310 37.37 42.49 16.00
CA GLU A 310 38.44 42.04 15.11
C GLU A 310 39.17 43.22 14.44
N GLU A 311 38.45 44.27 14.02
CA GLU A 311 39.05 45.52 13.53
C GLU A 311 39.81 46.27 14.62
N ASN A 312 39.26 46.36 15.83
CA ASN A 312 39.99 46.97 16.95
C ASN A 312 41.22 46.15 17.33
N ALA A 313 41.16 44.82 17.29
CA ALA A 313 42.33 43.96 17.52
C ALA A 313 43.41 44.20 16.44
N LYS A 314 43.01 44.28 15.16
CA LYS A 314 43.93 44.61 14.06
C LYS A 314 44.51 46.02 14.18
N ASN A 315 43.70 47.00 14.58
CA ASN A 315 44.17 48.36 14.80
C ASN A 315 45.12 48.45 16.00
N MET A 316 44.91 47.66 17.05
CA MET A 316 45.83 47.56 18.19
C MET A 316 47.15 46.89 17.78
N GLU A 317 47.09 45.83 16.99
CA GLU A 317 48.26 45.15 16.41
C GLU A 317 49.04 46.05 15.43
N THR A 318 48.34 46.96 14.75
CA THR A 318 48.96 47.99 13.88
C THR A 318 49.58 49.14 14.69
N ILE A 319 48.98 49.51 15.84
CA ILE A 319 49.56 50.49 16.77
C ILE A 319 50.80 49.92 17.46
N ASP A 320 50.78 48.65 17.87
CA ASP A 320 51.95 47.96 18.43
C ASP A 320 53.09 47.87 17.39
N HIS A 321 52.78 47.61 16.12
CA HIS A 321 53.78 47.65 15.03
C HIS A 321 54.31 49.06 14.70
N ILE A 322 53.57 50.13 15.00
CA ILE A 322 54.02 51.52 14.82
C ILE A 322 54.82 52.00 16.05
N LEU A 323 54.52 51.47 17.25
CA LEU A 323 55.29 51.72 18.48
C LEU A 323 56.60 50.93 18.53
N ASP A 324 56.66 49.73 17.97
CA ASP A 324 57.90 48.94 17.80
C ASP A 324 58.75 49.38 16.58
N GLY A 325 58.23 50.32 15.77
CA GLY A 325 58.82 50.75 14.50
C GLY A 325 59.31 52.21 14.44
N LYS A 326 59.35 52.94 15.57
CA LYS A 326 59.92 54.29 15.67
C LYS A 326 60.60 54.50 17.03
N ASP A 327 61.87 54.14 17.12
CA ASP A 327 62.94 55.02 17.63
C ASP A 327 64.32 54.41 17.32
N ALA A 328 64.64 54.35 16.03
CA ALA A 328 66.02 54.35 15.58
C ALA A 328 66.24 55.61 14.75
N THR A 329 67.02 56.52 15.33
CA THR A 329 67.60 57.77 14.78
C THR A 329 66.80 59.07 14.92
N VAL A 330 66.92 59.70 16.10
CA VAL A 330 67.38 61.10 16.20
C VAL A 330 68.37 61.23 17.37
N THR A 331 69.65 61.35 17.02
CA THR A 331 70.72 61.96 17.83
C THR A 331 70.36 63.40 18.21
N GLN A 332 70.46 63.78 19.49
CA GLN A 332 71.20 64.96 19.97
C GLN A 332 71.06 65.22 21.48
N GLU A 333 72.21 65.16 22.16
CA GLU A 333 72.76 66.07 23.20
C GLU A 333 72.08 66.34 24.56
N VAL A 334 73.00 66.60 25.51
CA VAL A 334 72.91 67.13 26.89
C VAL A 334 73.08 66.00 27.92
N LYS A 335 74.26 65.74 28.49
CA LYS A 335 75.29 66.65 29.01
C LYS A 335 76.65 65.95 29.15
#